data_AF-A0A5S3Z5J8-F1
#
_entry.id   AF-A0A5S3Z5J8-F1
#
_cell.length_a   1.000
_cell.length_b   1.000
_cell.length_c   1.000
_cell.angle_alpha   90.00
_cell.angle_beta   90.00
_cell.angle_gamma   90.00
#
_symmetry.space_group_name_H-M   'P 1'
#
loop_
_entity.id
_entity.type
_entity.pdbx_description
1 polymer ?
#
loop_
_entity_poly.entity_id
_entity_poly.type
_entity_poly.pdbx_seq_one_letter_code
_entity_poly.pdbx_strand_id
1 'polypeptide(L)'
;MALEENLVALNITDFPIDDDCIGSKWKVENEEQLARLIAIVVMGQAAQAAHIIDELLPAAPAFTDHELKNEAKIKFTVQEGKQNPRTGYPRIQRDGLIFEIISWIAAKQVSGDKCFLKDPHTSSTSQGLDGIMIELNEDGSEILKSTIFEDKCTDNPRDTFTQKVIPGFLDRHGNTRNAELIAAAASLIQLSGVSNVQAMSMVRKVIDNSSRQYRAGFALTKDFDTEEAQKALFKGYNKIKDIKQEQRIGASLIVDRKLRDWFDALATKIIDYIEQLDVEQD
;
A
#
# COMPACT_ATOMS: atom_id res chain seq x y z
N MET A 1 19.24 14.55 -26.89
CA MET A 1 18.87 14.77 -25.49
C MET A 1 17.75 13.81 -25.20
N ALA A 2 18.03 12.70 -24.51
CA ALA A 2 16.95 11.90 -23.95
C ALA A 2 16.25 12.80 -22.93
N LEU A 3 14.92 12.93 -23.02
CA LEU A 3 14.13 13.49 -21.93
C LEU A 3 14.47 12.67 -20.69
N GLU A 4 14.82 13.33 -19.58
CA GLU A 4 14.93 12.65 -18.29
C GLU A 4 13.61 11.91 -18.06
N GLU A 5 13.67 10.59 -18.07
CA GLU A 5 12.51 9.75 -17.88
C GLU A 5 12.04 9.96 -16.43
N ASN A 6 10.78 10.32 -16.22
CA ASN A 6 10.26 10.54 -14.87
C ASN A 6 10.18 9.20 -14.13
N LEU A 7 11.03 8.98 -13.12
CA LEU A 7 11.12 7.71 -12.39
C LEU A 7 10.17 7.62 -11.18
N VAL A 8 9.33 8.63 -10.98
CA VAL A 8 8.27 8.63 -9.97
C VAL A 8 7.07 7.87 -10.52
N ALA A 9 6.65 6.78 -9.85
CA ALA A 9 5.54 5.95 -10.31
C ALA A 9 4.18 6.63 -10.10
N LEU A 10 3.98 7.28 -8.95
CA LEU A 10 2.73 7.93 -8.57
C LEU A 10 2.93 9.42 -8.28
N ASN A 11 2.07 10.27 -8.81
CA ASN A 11 1.89 11.63 -8.31
C ASN A 11 0.93 11.58 -7.12
N ILE A 12 1.35 12.12 -5.97
CA ILE A 12 0.59 12.11 -4.73
C ILE A 12 0.32 13.56 -4.33
N THR A 13 -0.95 13.92 -4.24
CA THR A 13 -1.39 15.27 -3.88
C THR A 13 -2.32 15.22 -2.68
N ASP A 14 -1.94 15.87 -1.60
CA ASP A 14 -2.81 16.02 -0.43
C ASP A 14 -3.82 17.16 -0.64
N PHE A 15 -5.01 17.01 -0.08
CA PHE A 15 -6.09 18.00 -0.19
C PHE A 15 -7.02 17.91 1.03
N PRO A 16 -7.68 19.01 1.44
CA PRO A 16 -8.69 18.95 2.49
C PRO A 16 -9.94 18.22 1.98
N ILE A 17 -10.52 17.30 2.78
CA ILE A 17 -11.83 16.69 2.47
C ILE A 17 -12.94 17.40 3.25
N ASP A 18 -12.81 17.43 4.57
CA ASP A 18 -13.72 18.09 5.51
C ASP A 18 -13.06 18.22 6.88
N ASP A 19 -13.78 18.77 7.87
CA ASP A 19 -13.27 18.97 9.24
C ASP A 19 -12.86 17.68 9.96
N ASP A 20 -13.23 16.52 9.43
CA ASP A 20 -12.99 15.22 10.05
C ASP A 20 -11.74 14.54 9.49
N CYS A 21 -11.44 14.68 8.20
CA CYS A 21 -10.32 13.99 7.55
C CYS A 21 -9.61 14.80 6.46
N ILE A 22 -8.35 14.44 6.21
CA ILE A 22 -7.56 14.92 5.07
C ILE A 22 -7.57 13.89 3.94
N GLY A 23 -7.42 14.35 2.71
CA GLY A 23 -7.36 13.53 1.51
C GLY A 23 -5.94 13.37 0.98
N SER A 24 -5.68 12.23 0.35
CA SER A 24 -4.46 11.97 -0.42
C SER A 24 -4.83 11.35 -1.76
N LYS A 25 -4.66 12.11 -2.85
CA LYS A 25 -5.04 11.70 -4.20
C LYS A 25 -3.82 11.14 -4.92
N TRP A 26 -3.95 9.96 -5.50
CA TRP A 26 -2.89 9.28 -6.24
C TRP A 26 -3.27 9.21 -7.72
N LYS A 27 -2.34 9.61 -8.57
CA LYS A 27 -2.42 9.44 -10.03
C LYS A 27 -1.19 8.69 -10.49
N VAL A 28 -1.35 7.77 -11.43
CA VAL A 28 -0.20 7.11 -12.05
C VAL A 28 0.51 8.12 -12.93
N GLU A 29 1.77 8.40 -12.60
CA GLU A 29 2.62 9.36 -13.29
C GLU A 29 3.49 8.62 -14.33
N ASN A 30 4.11 7.51 -13.92
CA ASN A 30 4.81 6.59 -14.81
C ASN A 30 4.25 5.17 -14.64
N GLU A 31 3.42 4.76 -15.59
CA GLU A 31 2.76 3.43 -15.58
C GLU A 31 3.76 2.29 -15.78
N GLU A 32 4.82 2.51 -16.55
CA GLU A 32 5.86 1.51 -16.79
C GLU A 32 6.69 1.26 -15.53
N GLN A 33 7.18 2.33 -14.90
CA GLN A 33 7.88 2.23 -13.61
C GLN A 33 7.00 1.58 -12.54
N LEU A 34 5.70 1.93 -12.49
CA LEU A 34 4.75 1.32 -11.56
C LEU A 34 4.63 -0.19 -11.79
N ALA A 35 4.43 -0.63 -13.04
CA ALA A 35 4.32 -2.05 -13.37
C ALA A 35 5.58 -2.83 -12.99
N ARG A 36 6.76 -2.26 -13.26
CA ARG A 36 8.06 -2.86 -12.93
C ARG A 36 8.27 -2.96 -11.41
N LEU A 37 7.94 -1.92 -10.65
CA LEU A 37 7.98 -1.97 -9.18
C LEU A 37 7.05 -3.05 -8.62
N ILE A 38 5.83 -3.18 -9.16
CA ILE A 38 4.88 -4.21 -8.74
C ILE A 38 5.45 -5.62 -9.03
N ALA A 39 6.08 -5.82 -10.18
CA ALA A 39 6.75 -7.08 -10.51
C ALA A 39 7.85 -7.44 -9.50
N ILE A 40 8.72 -6.48 -9.17
CA ILE A 40 9.83 -6.65 -8.22
C ILE A 40 9.29 -7.03 -6.83
N VAL A 41 8.26 -6.32 -6.36
CA VAL A 41 7.63 -6.57 -5.06
C VAL A 41 7.00 -7.96 -5.01
N VAL A 42 6.22 -8.37 -6.03
CA VAL A 42 5.53 -9.66 -6.01
C VAL A 42 6.49 -10.86 -6.11
N MET A 43 7.67 -10.66 -6.70
CA MET A 43 8.78 -11.63 -6.72
C MET A 43 9.53 -11.69 -5.37
N GLY A 44 9.06 -10.96 -4.35
CA GLY A 44 9.60 -11.00 -2.99
C GLY A 44 10.73 -10.01 -2.73
N GLN A 45 10.97 -9.05 -3.63
CA GLN A 45 12.10 -8.12 -3.54
C GLN A 45 11.64 -6.70 -3.11
N ALA A 46 10.76 -6.61 -2.12
CA ALA A 46 10.24 -5.32 -1.62
C ALA A 46 11.35 -4.36 -1.16
N ALA A 47 12.42 -4.87 -0.52
CA ALA A 47 13.57 -4.07 -0.13
C ALA A 47 14.30 -3.43 -1.35
N GLN A 48 14.41 -4.15 -2.47
CA GLN A 48 14.97 -3.60 -3.70
C GLN A 48 14.04 -2.53 -4.30
N ALA A 49 12.74 -2.78 -4.32
CA ALA A 49 11.76 -1.79 -4.77
C ALA A 49 11.79 -0.51 -3.91
N ALA A 50 11.96 -0.65 -2.59
CA ALA A 50 12.12 0.47 -1.67
C ALA A 50 13.36 1.29 -2.00
N HIS A 51 14.51 0.64 -2.21
CA HIS A 51 15.76 1.30 -2.61
C HIS A 51 15.62 2.06 -3.95
N ILE A 52 14.96 1.44 -4.94
CA ILE A 52 14.68 2.07 -6.25
C ILE A 52 13.83 3.33 -6.09
N ILE A 53 12.82 3.29 -5.21
CA ILE A 53 11.96 4.45 -4.93
C ILE A 53 12.75 5.56 -4.25
N ASP A 54 13.55 5.23 -3.22
CA ASP A 54 14.34 6.21 -2.45
C ASP A 54 15.40 6.91 -3.30
N GLU A 55 16.09 6.15 -4.15
CA GLU A 55 17.17 6.65 -5.01
C GLU A 55 16.68 7.14 -6.38
N LEU A 56 15.36 7.08 -6.64
CA LEU A 56 14.74 7.41 -7.93
C LEU A 56 15.43 6.71 -9.11
N LEU A 57 15.56 5.38 -9.03
CA LEU A 57 16.22 4.58 -10.06
C LEU A 57 15.21 3.97 -11.05
N PRO A 58 15.64 3.61 -12.26
CA PRO A 58 14.86 2.71 -13.12
C PRO A 58 14.60 1.39 -12.41
N ALA A 59 13.36 0.93 -12.45
CA ALA A 59 12.98 -0.29 -11.75
C ALA A 59 13.61 -1.53 -12.41
N ALA A 60 14.51 -2.19 -11.67
CA ALA A 60 15.16 -3.44 -12.03
C ALA A 60 15.29 -4.35 -10.79
N PRO A 61 14.95 -5.66 -10.89
CA PRO A 61 15.11 -6.57 -9.76
C PRO A 61 16.60 -6.75 -9.41
N ALA A 62 16.89 -7.08 -8.15
CA ALA A 62 18.26 -7.37 -7.70
C ALA A 62 18.79 -8.69 -8.28
N PHE A 63 17.88 -9.64 -8.54
CA PHE A 63 18.16 -10.90 -9.23
C PHE A 63 16.89 -11.44 -9.89
N THR A 64 17.07 -12.35 -10.84
CA THR A 64 15.97 -13.06 -11.52
C THR A 64 16.09 -14.55 -11.24
N ASP A 65 14.95 -15.22 -11.12
CA ASP A 65 14.85 -16.67 -10.97
C ASP A 65 13.60 -17.16 -11.71
N HIS A 66 13.72 -18.28 -12.41
CA HIS A 66 12.65 -18.82 -13.26
C HIS A 66 11.38 -19.16 -12.45
N GLU A 67 11.54 -19.74 -11.26
CA GLU A 67 10.40 -20.15 -10.43
C GLU A 67 9.72 -18.93 -9.78
N LEU A 68 10.50 -17.95 -9.30
CA LEU A 68 9.95 -16.69 -8.79
C LEU A 68 9.14 -15.95 -9.85
N LYS A 69 9.64 -15.90 -11.09
CA LYS A 69 8.91 -15.31 -12.21
C LYS A 69 7.61 -16.05 -12.50
N ASN A 70 7.64 -17.37 -12.55
CA ASN A 70 6.44 -18.16 -12.80
C ASN A 70 5.40 -17.99 -11.69
N GLU A 71 5.82 -17.96 -10.43
CA GLU A 71 4.94 -17.68 -9.30
C GLU A 71 4.29 -16.28 -9.42
N ALA A 72 5.09 -15.26 -9.75
CA ALA A 72 4.60 -13.90 -9.96
C ALA A 72 3.57 -13.81 -11.09
N LYS A 73 3.81 -14.47 -12.24
CA LYS A 73 2.85 -14.52 -13.36
C LYS A 73 1.53 -15.18 -12.97
N ILE A 74 1.59 -16.28 -12.20
CA ILE A 74 0.39 -16.96 -11.69
C ILE A 74 -0.43 -16.01 -10.80
N LYS A 75 0.20 -15.20 -9.95
CA LYS A 75 -0.50 -14.24 -9.07
C LYS A 75 -1.27 -13.17 -9.85
N PHE A 76 -0.82 -12.80 -11.05
CA PHE A 76 -1.45 -11.77 -11.88
C PHE A 76 -2.31 -12.29 -13.03
N THR A 77 -2.35 -13.61 -13.23
CA THR A 77 -3.23 -14.28 -14.18
C THR A 77 -4.60 -14.53 -13.55
N VAL A 78 -5.68 -14.28 -14.30
CA VAL A 78 -7.06 -14.49 -13.83
C VAL A 78 -7.49 -15.95 -13.98
N GLN A 79 -7.96 -16.54 -12.90
CA GLN A 79 -8.58 -17.87 -12.85
C GLN A 79 -9.64 -17.92 -11.73
N GLU A 80 -10.92 -17.81 -12.10
CA GLU A 80 -12.03 -17.74 -11.13
C GLU A 80 -12.24 -19.02 -10.33
N GLY A 81 -12.12 -20.18 -10.98
CA GLY A 81 -12.24 -21.50 -10.34
C GLY A 81 -10.94 -21.96 -9.69
N LYS A 82 -10.99 -22.79 -8.64
CA LYS A 82 -9.80 -23.50 -8.16
C LYS A 82 -9.42 -24.60 -9.16
N GLN A 83 -8.15 -24.66 -9.56
CA GLN A 83 -7.60 -25.67 -10.46
C GLN A 83 -6.26 -26.17 -9.90
N ASN A 84 -5.88 -27.40 -10.23
CA ASN A 84 -4.60 -28.01 -9.88
C ASN A 84 -3.93 -28.55 -11.17
N PRO A 85 -2.75 -28.04 -11.55
CA PRO A 85 -2.01 -26.96 -10.89
C PRO A 85 -2.76 -25.61 -10.98
N ARG A 86 -2.46 -24.70 -10.04
CA ARG A 86 -2.99 -23.34 -10.05
C ARG A 86 -2.27 -22.54 -11.13
N THR A 87 -3.02 -21.89 -12.01
CA THR A 87 -2.50 -21.05 -13.10
C THR A 87 -2.90 -19.58 -12.98
N GLY A 88 -3.81 -19.26 -12.05
CA GLY A 88 -4.24 -17.90 -11.76
C GLY A 88 -5.04 -17.78 -10.47
N TYR A 89 -5.48 -16.56 -10.15
CA TYR A 89 -6.37 -16.24 -9.02
C TYR A 89 -7.65 -15.55 -9.49
N PRO A 90 -8.76 -15.62 -8.71
CA PRO A 90 -9.97 -14.86 -9.02
C PRO A 90 -9.66 -13.37 -9.22
N ARG A 91 -10.31 -12.73 -10.19
CA ARG A 91 -9.98 -11.36 -10.59
C ARG A 91 -9.96 -10.38 -9.41
N ILE A 92 -10.93 -10.51 -8.50
CA ILE A 92 -11.03 -9.66 -7.30
C ILE A 92 -9.80 -9.81 -6.40
N GLN A 93 -9.26 -11.02 -6.26
CA GLN A 93 -8.07 -11.28 -5.44
C GLN A 93 -6.81 -10.73 -6.10
N ARG A 94 -6.70 -10.88 -7.42
CA ARG A 94 -5.61 -10.33 -8.23
C ARG A 94 -5.56 -8.80 -8.15
N ASP A 95 -6.70 -8.15 -8.37
CA ASP A 95 -6.80 -6.68 -8.30
C ASP A 95 -6.53 -6.17 -6.88
N GLY A 96 -6.99 -6.90 -5.86
CA GLY A 96 -6.69 -6.61 -4.46
C GLY A 96 -5.18 -6.63 -4.16
N LEU A 97 -4.47 -7.67 -4.61
CA LEU A 97 -3.02 -7.77 -4.45
C LEU A 97 -2.28 -6.64 -5.18
N ILE A 98 -2.65 -6.35 -6.44
CA ILE A 98 -2.04 -5.24 -7.18
C ILE A 98 -2.26 -3.92 -6.43
N PHE A 99 -3.48 -3.65 -5.97
CA PHE A 99 -3.78 -2.41 -5.26
C PHE A 99 -3.04 -2.30 -3.92
N GLU A 100 -2.90 -3.40 -3.19
CA GLU A 100 -2.10 -3.42 -1.96
C GLU A 100 -0.65 -2.99 -2.23
N ILE A 101 -0.05 -3.51 -3.30
CA ILE A 101 1.31 -3.14 -3.70
C ILE A 101 1.37 -1.66 -4.14
N ILE A 102 0.40 -1.17 -4.93
CA ILE A 102 0.32 0.25 -5.29
C ILE A 102 0.22 1.13 -4.03
N SER A 103 -0.56 0.71 -3.05
CA SER A 103 -0.76 1.44 -1.80
C SER A 103 0.50 1.50 -0.93
N TRP A 104 1.30 0.43 -0.98
CA TRP A 104 2.63 0.38 -0.37
C TRP A 104 3.61 1.30 -1.11
N ILE A 105 3.63 1.27 -2.45
CA ILE A 105 4.46 2.18 -3.27
C ILE A 105 4.10 3.64 -2.96
N ALA A 106 2.81 3.96 -2.87
CA ALA A 106 2.34 5.31 -2.54
C ALA A 106 2.84 5.75 -1.16
N ALA A 107 2.76 4.87 -0.15
CA ALA A 107 3.29 5.17 1.17
C ALA A 107 4.81 5.36 1.14
N LYS A 108 5.54 4.49 0.43
CA LYS A 108 7.00 4.52 0.37
C LYS A 108 7.52 5.79 -0.32
N GLN A 109 6.88 6.23 -1.40
CA GLN A 109 7.27 7.44 -2.14
C GLN A 109 7.19 8.74 -1.33
N VAL A 110 6.32 8.81 -0.32
CA VAL A 110 6.19 9.99 0.56
C VAL A 110 6.85 9.78 1.92
N SER A 111 7.47 8.62 2.12
CA SER A 111 8.14 8.27 3.36
C SER A 111 9.55 8.86 3.37
N GLY A 112 10.00 9.38 4.51
CA GLY A 112 11.40 9.79 4.70
C GLY A 112 12.25 8.66 5.31
N ASP A 113 13.54 8.93 5.50
CA ASP A 113 14.55 7.98 6.01
C ASP A 113 14.23 7.38 7.40
N LYS A 114 13.33 8.02 8.16
CA LYS A 114 12.88 7.58 9.49
C LYS A 114 11.52 6.87 9.47
N CYS A 115 11.01 6.55 8.28
CA CYS A 115 9.77 5.82 8.09
C CYS A 115 10.05 4.36 7.74
N PHE A 116 9.48 3.45 8.52
CA PHE A 116 9.59 2.01 8.36
C PHE A 116 8.21 1.45 8.02
N LEU A 117 8.11 0.78 6.89
CA LEU A 117 6.84 0.29 6.35
C LEU A 117 6.85 -1.23 6.31
N LYS A 118 5.76 -1.86 6.79
CA LYS A 118 5.59 -3.32 6.63
C LYS A 118 5.47 -3.64 5.15
N ASP A 119 6.26 -4.60 4.68
CA ASP A 119 6.19 -5.11 3.32
C ASP A 119 4.75 -5.56 2.97
N PRO A 120 4.30 -5.34 1.73
CA PRO A 120 2.98 -5.77 1.31
C PRO A 120 2.93 -7.30 1.31
N HIS A 121 1.73 -7.86 1.47
CA HIS A 121 1.59 -9.29 1.34
C HIS A 121 1.94 -9.73 -0.09
N THR A 122 2.68 -10.82 -0.20
CA THR A 122 2.97 -11.45 -1.50
C THR A 122 1.89 -12.44 -1.91
N SER A 123 0.80 -12.58 -1.14
CA SER A 123 -0.30 -13.51 -1.38
C SER A 123 -1.66 -12.85 -1.15
N SER A 124 -2.64 -13.17 -1.99
CA SER A 124 -3.98 -12.57 -1.98
C SER A 124 -4.94 -13.11 -0.90
N THR A 125 -4.48 -14.00 -0.02
CA THR A 125 -5.33 -14.71 0.96
C THR A 125 -5.01 -14.41 2.42
N SER A 126 -4.08 -13.50 2.72
CA SER A 126 -3.80 -13.07 4.09
C SER A 126 -4.99 -12.32 4.68
N GLN A 127 -5.48 -12.78 5.83
CA GLN A 127 -6.39 -12.02 6.69
C GLN A 127 -5.55 -11.38 7.80
N GLY A 128 -5.66 -10.07 8.01
CA GLY A 128 -4.86 -9.38 9.04
C GLY A 128 -4.78 -7.87 8.85
N LEU A 129 -3.76 -7.27 9.44
CA LEU A 129 -3.32 -5.89 9.25
C LEU A 129 -2.89 -5.66 7.79
N ASP A 130 -3.71 -4.93 7.03
CA ASP A 130 -3.40 -4.58 5.63
C ASP A 130 -2.04 -3.85 5.52
N GLY A 131 -1.77 -2.88 6.40
CA GLY A 131 -0.48 -2.21 6.43
C GLY A 131 -0.24 -1.41 7.71
N ILE A 132 1.04 -1.19 8.01
CA ILE A 132 1.49 -0.29 9.08
C ILE A 132 2.76 0.42 8.65
N MET A 133 2.80 1.72 8.90
CA MET A 133 3.99 2.55 8.78
C MET A 133 4.34 3.15 10.14
N ILE A 134 5.61 3.12 10.52
CA ILE A 134 6.14 3.74 11.74
C ILE A 134 7.09 4.85 11.33
N GLU A 135 6.83 6.06 11.80
CA GLU A 135 7.73 7.22 11.67
C GLU A 135 8.41 7.45 13.01
N LEU A 136 9.74 7.41 13.01
CA LEU A 136 10.55 7.76 14.18
C LEU A 136 10.86 9.25 14.20
N ASN A 137 11.16 9.78 15.37
CA ASN A 137 11.78 11.11 15.50
C ASN A 137 13.20 11.13 14.89
N GLU A 138 13.79 12.33 14.76
CA GLU A 138 15.06 12.53 14.07
C GLU A 138 16.22 11.70 14.65
N ASP A 139 16.29 11.57 15.97
CA ASP A 139 17.33 10.78 16.66
C ASP A 139 17.01 9.28 16.70
N GLY A 140 15.84 8.85 16.22
CA GLY A 140 15.41 7.44 16.18
C GLY A 140 15.08 6.84 17.55
N SER A 141 14.99 7.65 18.61
CA SER A 141 14.76 7.17 19.97
C SER A 141 13.29 6.86 20.29
N GLU A 142 12.36 7.48 19.56
CA GLU A 142 10.92 7.36 19.82
C GLU A 142 10.09 7.31 18.53
N ILE A 143 8.90 6.71 18.62
CA ILE A 143 7.91 6.75 17.55
C ILE A 143 7.21 8.11 17.59
N LEU A 144 7.30 8.86 16.50
CA LEU A 144 6.54 10.09 16.31
C LEU A 144 5.10 9.77 15.88
N LYS A 145 4.94 8.89 14.89
CA LYS A 145 3.64 8.51 14.34
C LYS A 145 3.60 7.03 13.97
N SER A 146 2.41 6.45 14.08
CA SER A 146 2.09 5.13 13.52
C SER A 146 0.87 5.25 12.63
N THR A 147 0.96 4.86 11.36
CA THR A 147 -0.18 4.89 10.44
C THR A 147 -0.65 3.49 10.16
N ILE A 148 -1.91 3.20 10.47
CA ILE A 148 -2.57 1.92 10.19
C ILE A 148 -3.32 2.05 8.88
N PHE A 149 -3.10 1.11 7.97
CA PHE A 149 -3.76 1.10 6.66
C PHE A 149 -4.92 0.11 6.66
N GLU A 150 -6.00 0.47 5.98
CA GLU A 150 -7.11 -0.42 5.59
C GLU A 150 -7.50 -0.05 4.15
N ASP A 151 -6.73 -0.54 3.20
CA ASP A 151 -6.78 -0.12 1.80
C ASP A 151 -7.48 -1.21 0.96
N LYS A 152 -8.53 -0.85 0.20
CA LYS A 152 -9.40 -1.83 -0.45
C LYS A 152 -9.59 -1.52 -1.95
N CYS A 153 -9.47 -2.56 -2.79
CA CYS A 153 -9.93 -2.54 -4.17
C CYS A 153 -11.31 -3.20 -4.28
N THR A 154 -12.36 -2.42 -4.50
CA THR A 154 -13.76 -2.86 -4.41
C THR A 154 -14.66 -2.11 -5.38
N ASP A 155 -15.70 -2.78 -5.88
CA ASP A 155 -16.72 -2.14 -6.72
C ASP A 155 -17.75 -1.34 -5.90
N ASN A 156 -17.74 -1.48 -4.56
CA ASN A 156 -18.62 -0.76 -3.65
C ASN A 156 -17.83 -0.07 -2.53
N PRO A 157 -17.12 1.03 -2.85
CA PRO A 157 -16.18 1.68 -1.94
C PRO A 157 -16.89 2.30 -0.74
N ARG A 158 -18.07 2.89 -0.93
CA ARG A 158 -18.83 3.53 0.15
C ARG A 158 -19.24 2.53 1.23
N ASP A 159 -19.85 1.41 0.85
CA ASP A 159 -20.28 0.39 1.81
C ASP A 159 -19.08 -0.33 2.43
N THR A 160 -18.03 -0.57 1.64
CA THR A 160 -16.78 -1.14 2.15
C THR A 160 -16.17 -0.24 3.22
N PHE A 161 -16.17 1.07 3.01
CA PHE A 161 -15.67 2.02 3.99
C PHE A 161 -16.47 1.98 5.30
N THR A 162 -17.81 2.04 5.26
CA THR A 162 -18.64 2.03 6.47
C THR A 162 -18.75 0.68 7.17
N GLN A 163 -18.77 -0.42 6.42
CA GLN A 163 -19.10 -1.74 6.95
C GLN A 163 -17.86 -2.60 7.23
N LYS A 164 -16.70 -2.26 6.66
CA LYS A 164 -15.45 -3.02 6.86
C LYS A 164 -14.34 -2.14 7.44
N VAL A 165 -13.99 -1.05 6.76
CA VAL A 165 -12.84 -0.21 7.14
C VAL A 165 -13.05 0.47 8.49
N ILE A 166 -14.17 1.19 8.67
CA ILE A 166 -14.45 1.87 9.94
C ILE A 166 -14.53 0.89 11.12
N PRO A 167 -15.24 -0.25 11.04
CA PRO A 167 -15.19 -1.26 12.09
C PRO A 167 -13.77 -1.77 12.39
N GLY A 168 -12.96 -2.06 11.35
CA GLY A 168 -11.57 -2.48 11.52
C GLY A 168 -10.71 -1.44 12.24
N PHE A 169 -10.87 -0.16 11.90
CA PHE A 169 -10.23 0.93 12.62
C PHE A 169 -10.71 1.07 14.06
N LEU A 170 -12.01 0.91 14.33
CA LEU A 170 -12.55 0.98 15.69
C LEU A 170 -12.01 -0.15 16.57
N ASP A 171 -11.85 -1.37 16.05
CA ASP A 171 -11.21 -2.48 16.76
C ASP A 171 -9.76 -2.12 17.16
N ARG A 172 -9.00 -1.54 16.24
CA ARG A 172 -7.62 -1.11 16.49
C ARG A 172 -7.56 0.09 17.44
N HIS A 173 -8.47 1.05 17.27
CA HIS A 173 -8.59 2.24 18.12
C HIS A 173 -8.93 1.90 19.57
N GLY A 174 -9.83 0.93 19.78
CA GLY A 174 -10.17 0.39 21.09
C GLY A 174 -9.12 -0.57 21.67
N ASN A 175 -8.02 -0.80 20.94
CA ASN A 175 -6.93 -1.70 21.31
C ASN A 175 -7.35 -3.16 21.55
N THR A 176 -8.46 -3.61 20.96
CA THR A 176 -8.98 -4.99 21.11
C THR A 176 -8.31 -5.98 20.17
N ARG A 177 -7.60 -5.51 19.13
CA ARG A 177 -6.88 -6.33 18.13
C ARG A 177 -5.45 -5.84 17.83
N ASN A 178 -4.63 -5.67 18.88
CA ASN A 178 -3.30 -5.05 18.74
C ASN A 178 -2.09 -5.98 18.80
N ALA A 179 -2.25 -7.27 19.11
CA ALA A 179 -1.08 -8.17 19.19
C ALA A 179 -0.29 -8.19 17.86
N GLU A 180 -1.00 -8.26 16.74
CA GLU A 180 -0.42 -8.17 15.40
C GLU A 180 0.25 -6.81 15.14
N LEU A 181 -0.39 -5.71 15.57
CA LEU A 181 0.14 -4.36 15.44
C LEU A 181 1.44 -4.17 16.21
N ILE A 182 1.49 -4.68 17.45
CA ILE A 182 2.66 -4.65 18.34
C ILE A 182 3.81 -5.46 17.73
N ALA A 183 3.54 -6.67 17.25
CA ALA A 183 4.54 -7.54 16.63
C ALA A 183 5.12 -6.92 15.34
N ALA A 184 4.26 -6.37 14.49
CA ALA A 184 4.69 -5.68 13.28
C ALA A 184 5.53 -4.44 13.60
N ALA A 185 5.09 -3.60 14.53
CA ALA A 185 5.84 -2.42 14.95
C ALA A 185 7.21 -2.76 15.55
N ALA A 186 7.28 -3.77 16.41
CA ALA A 186 8.56 -4.22 16.99
C ALA A 186 9.56 -4.62 15.90
N SER A 187 9.10 -5.40 14.92
CA SER A 187 9.92 -5.86 13.79
C SER A 187 10.41 -4.69 12.93
N LEU A 188 9.55 -3.71 12.67
CA LEU A 188 9.89 -2.51 11.90
C LEU A 188 10.91 -1.62 12.63
N ILE A 189 10.73 -1.42 13.93
CA ILE A 189 11.64 -0.58 14.72
C ILE A 189 13.02 -1.22 14.81
N GLN A 190 13.12 -2.55 14.85
CA GLN A 190 14.42 -3.23 14.81
C GLN A 190 15.22 -2.94 13.53
N LEU A 191 14.55 -2.64 12.41
CA LEU A 191 15.23 -2.22 11.17
C LEU A 191 15.96 -0.88 11.31
N SER A 192 15.60 -0.06 12.29
CA SER A 192 16.33 1.19 12.61
C SER A 192 17.68 0.94 13.32
N GLY A 193 17.96 -0.30 13.74
CA GLY A 193 19.20 -0.69 14.43
C GLY A 193 19.16 -0.58 15.96
N VAL A 194 18.02 -0.19 16.55
CA VAL A 194 17.88 -0.16 18.02
C VAL A 194 17.81 -1.57 18.62
N SER A 195 18.19 -1.70 19.90
CA SER A 195 18.13 -2.98 20.61
C SER A 195 16.70 -3.52 20.79
N ASN A 196 16.53 -4.83 20.96
CA ASN A 196 15.22 -5.45 21.20
C ASN A 196 14.47 -4.85 22.41
N VAL A 197 15.20 -4.53 23.48
CA VAL A 197 14.61 -3.95 24.70
C VAL A 197 14.09 -2.54 24.42
N GLN A 198 14.86 -1.74 23.69
CA GLN A 198 14.48 -0.38 23.30
C GLN A 198 13.31 -0.40 22.30
N ALA A 199 13.35 -1.28 21.30
CA ALA A 199 12.24 -1.44 20.36
C ALA A 199 10.92 -1.71 21.11
N MET A 200 10.94 -2.62 22.09
CA MET A 200 9.74 -2.92 22.88
C MET A 200 9.28 -1.75 23.78
N SER A 201 10.19 -0.93 24.30
CA SER A 201 9.78 0.26 25.04
C SER A 201 9.12 1.31 24.13
N MET A 202 9.60 1.43 22.89
CA MET A 202 9.03 2.32 21.87
C MET A 202 7.65 1.86 21.40
N VAL A 203 7.41 0.55 21.24
CA VAL A 203 6.13 0.00 20.75
C VAL A 203 4.93 0.40 21.61
N ARG A 204 5.12 0.76 22.89
CA ARG A 204 4.06 1.34 23.72
C ARG A 204 3.41 2.57 23.06
N LYS A 205 4.14 3.32 22.25
CA LYS A 205 3.62 4.49 21.55
C LYS A 205 2.64 4.14 20.43
N VAL A 206 2.69 2.92 19.90
CA VAL A 206 1.76 2.42 18.87
C VAL A 206 0.35 2.17 19.42
N ILE A 207 0.21 1.97 20.74
CA ILE A 207 -1.10 1.86 21.41
C ILE A 207 -1.67 3.21 21.89
N ASP A 208 -0.89 4.29 21.75
CA ASP A 208 -1.29 5.65 22.08
C ASP A 208 -2.02 6.29 20.89
N ASN A 209 -3.33 6.50 21.03
CA ASN A 209 -4.17 7.06 19.97
C ASN A 209 -3.77 8.48 19.57
N SER A 210 -3.05 9.24 20.42
CA SER A 210 -2.55 10.57 20.05
C SER A 210 -1.43 10.53 19.00
N SER A 211 -0.79 9.37 18.84
CA SER A 211 0.34 9.14 17.92
C SER A 211 -0.03 8.23 16.76
N ARG A 212 -1.33 7.96 16.58
CA ARG A 212 -1.84 7.01 15.60
C ARG A 212 -2.64 7.71 14.51
N GLN A 213 -2.33 7.39 13.26
CA GLN A 213 -3.07 7.80 12.10
C GLN A 213 -3.75 6.58 11.48
N TYR A 214 -4.85 6.81 10.78
CA TYR A 214 -5.63 5.79 10.10
C TYR A 214 -5.77 6.20 8.65
N ARG A 215 -5.34 5.35 7.72
CA ARG A 215 -5.46 5.58 6.28
C ARG A 215 -6.38 4.58 5.63
N ALA A 216 -7.46 5.07 5.02
CA ALA A 216 -8.37 4.28 4.20
C ALA A 216 -8.13 4.61 2.72
N GLY A 217 -7.43 3.74 2.01
CA GLY A 217 -7.15 3.86 0.58
C GLY A 217 -8.14 3.10 -0.29
N PHE A 218 -8.54 3.69 -1.41
CA PHE A 218 -9.39 3.04 -2.41
C PHE A 218 -8.88 3.25 -3.84
N ALA A 219 -8.96 2.21 -4.66
CA ALA A 219 -8.92 2.35 -6.12
C ALA A 219 -10.32 2.73 -6.63
N LEU A 220 -10.41 3.85 -7.34
CA LEU A 220 -11.67 4.51 -7.70
C LEU A 220 -11.64 4.96 -9.16
N THR A 221 -12.81 5.04 -9.80
CA THR A 221 -12.96 5.63 -11.13
C THR A 221 -12.99 7.17 -11.04
N LYS A 222 -12.94 7.83 -12.20
CA LYS A 222 -13.09 9.30 -12.33
C LYS A 222 -14.36 9.87 -11.70
N ASP A 223 -15.39 9.05 -11.47
CA ASP A 223 -16.63 9.48 -10.78
C ASP A 223 -16.36 9.96 -9.34
N PHE A 224 -15.23 9.54 -8.76
CA PHE A 224 -14.78 9.98 -7.44
C PHE A 224 -13.72 11.09 -7.51
N ASP A 225 -13.38 11.64 -8.68
CA ASP A 225 -12.36 12.70 -8.83
C ASP A 225 -12.94 14.12 -8.62
N THR A 226 -13.94 14.25 -7.75
CA THR A 226 -14.52 15.54 -7.33
C THR A 226 -14.48 15.64 -5.81
N GLU A 227 -14.41 16.87 -5.28
CA GLU A 227 -14.39 17.12 -3.83
C GLU A 227 -15.66 16.56 -3.17
N GLU A 228 -16.82 16.73 -3.81
CA GLU A 228 -18.10 16.25 -3.31
C GLU A 228 -18.14 14.72 -3.20
N ALA A 229 -17.64 14.01 -4.22
CA ALA A 229 -17.61 12.55 -4.21
C ALA A 229 -16.62 12.01 -3.16
N GLN A 230 -15.45 12.63 -3.02
CA GLN A 230 -14.46 12.29 -2.00
C GLN A 230 -15.04 12.46 -0.59
N LYS A 231 -15.68 13.61 -0.33
CA LYS A 231 -16.37 13.88 0.94
C LYS A 231 -17.50 12.89 1.21
N ALA A 232 -18.29 12.55 0.19
CA ALA A 232 -19.36 11.56 0.33
C ALA A 232 -18.83 10.15 0.64
N LEU A 233 -17.71 9.75 0.02
CA LEU A 233 -17.04 8.46 0.24
C LEU A 233 -16.56 8.33 1.68
N PHE A 234 -15.79 9.31 2.17
CA PHE A 234 -15.15 9.26 3.49
C PHE A 234 -16.03 9.75 4.65
N LYS A 235 -17.27 10.16 4.37
CA LYS A 235 -18.25 10.52 5.41
C LYS A 235 -18.38 9.43 6.47
N GLY A 236 -18.16 9.82 7.73
CA GLY A 236 -18.23 8.92 8.89
C GLY A 236 -16.89 8.54 9.48
N TYR A 237 -15.77 9.08 8.97
CA TYR A 237 -14.45 8.93 9.59
C TYR A 237 -14.41 9.42 11.05
N ASN A 238 -15.20 10.44 11.39
CA ASN A 238 -15.36 10.96 12.75
C ASN A 238 -15.96 9.98 13.77
N LYS A 239 -16.31 8.77 13.36
CA LYS A 239 -16.62 7.68 14.30
C LYS A 239 -15.40 7.28 15.13
N ILE A 240 -14.19 7.46 14.60
CA ILE A 240 -12.96 7.31 15.38
C ILE A 240 -12.79 8.59 16.21
N LYS A 241 -13.11 8.52 17.50
CA LYS A 241 -13.16 9.67 18.42
C LYS A 241 -11.77 10.01 18.97
N ASP A 242 -11.69 11.15 19.66
CA ASP A 242 -10.53 11.56 20.47
C ASP A 242 -9.20 11.65 19.70
N ILE A 243 -9.28 11.94 18.40
CA ILE A 243 -8.13 12.20 17.52
C ILE A 243 -8.42 13.41 16.62
N LYS A 244 -7.36 14.02 16.11
CA LYS A 244 -7.40 15.20 15.26
C LYS A 244 -7.69 14.84 13.80
N GLN A 245 -7.99 15.86 12.99
CA GLN A 245 -8.33 15.73 11.57
C GLN A 245 -7.20 15.06 10.78
N GLU A 246 -5.96 15.47 10.99
CA GLU A 246 -4.76 14.96 10.32
C GLU A 246 -4.45 13.48 10.64
N GLN A 247 -5.13 12.90 11.63
CA GLN A 247 -5.01 11.48 11.99
C GLN A 247 -5.95 10.60 11.18
N ARG A 248 -6.79 11.17 10.31
CA ARG A 248 -7.74 10.46 9.45
C ARG A 248 -7.43 10.80 7.99
N ILE A 249 -6.95 9.81 7.24
CA ILE A 249 -6.47 9.99 5.86
C ILE A 249 -7.36 9.19 4.90
N GLY A 250 -8.11 9.88 4.05
CA GLY A 250 -8.84 9.30 2.94
C GLY A 250 -7.98 9.27 1.68
N ALA A 251 -7.51 8.10 1.27
CA ALA A 251 -6.63 7.94 0.12
C ALA A 251 -7.39 7.44 -1.11
N SER A 252 -7.09 8.00 -2.29
CA SER A 252 -7.80 7.69 -3.53
C SER A 252 -6.86 7.57 -4.72
N LEU A 253 -6.68 6.36 -5.23
CA LEU A 253 -6.13 6.13 -6.56
C LEU A 253 -7.24 6.35 -7.60
N ILE A 254 -7.11 7.38 -8.43
CA ILE A 254 -8.06 7.65 -9.50
C ILE A 254 -7.59 6.99 -10.79
N VAL A 255 -8.36 6.02 -11.28
CA VAL A 255 -8.11 5.34 -12.56
C VAL A 255 -8.95 5.94 -13.69
N ASP A 256 -8.44 5.85 -14.91
CA ASP A 256 -8.98 6.60 -16.05
C ASP A 256 -10.07 5.87 -16.86
N ARG A 257 -10.35 4.61 -16.50
CA ARG A 257 -11.30 3.70 -17.15
C ARG A 257 -12.07 2.89 -16.10
N LYS A 258 -12.87 1.92 -16.54
CA LYS A 258 -13.55 1.00 -15.61
C LYS A 258 -12.51 0.29 -14.74
N LEU A 259 -12.82 0.17 -13.45
CA LEU A 259 -11.88 -0.31 -12.43
C LEU A 259 -11.21 -1.63 -12.83
N ARG A 260 -12.00 -2.64 -13.16
CA ARG A 260 -11.50 -3.99 -13.51
C ARG A 260 -10.68 -4.01 -14.80
N ASP A 261 -11.10 -3.24 -15.80
CA ASP A 261 -10.39 -3.13 -17.08
C ASP A 261 -9.03 -2.43 -16.90
N TRP A 262 -8.94 -1.50 -15.96
CA TRP A 262 -7.68 -0.85 -15.59
C TRP A 262 -6.68 -1.84 -14.98
N PHE A 263 -7.12 -2.64 -14.00
CA PHE A 263 -6.29 -3.67 -13.39
C PHE A 263 -5.92 -4.80 -14.37
N ASP A 264 -6.79 -5.16 -15.31
CA ASP A 264 -6.47 -6.09 -16.40
C ASP A 264 -5.32 -5.57 -17.27
N ALA A 265 -5.38 -4.30 -17.66
CA ALA A 265 -4.34 -3.67 -18.46
C ALA A 265 -3.00 -3.58 -17.71
N LEU A 266 -3.03 -3.18 -16.44
CA LEU A 266 -1.82 -3.10 -15.60
C LEU A 266 -1.21 -4.48 -15.37
N ALA A 267 -2.03 -5.49 -15.06
CA ALA A 267 -1.55 -6.87 -14.88
C ALA A 267 -0.85 -7.42 -16.13
N THR A 268 -1.37 -7.09 -17.32
CA THR A 268 -0.75 -7.47 -18.60
C THR A 268 0.66 -6.87 -18.69
N LYS A 269 0.81 -5.57 -18.42
CA LYS A 269 2.12 -4.89 -18.43
C LYS A 269 3.11 -5.48 -17.42
N ILE A 270 2.62 -5.85 -16.24
CA ILE A 270 3.44 -6.49 -15.21
C ILE A 270 3.95 -7.85 -15.71
N ILE A 271 3.07 -8.68 -16.29
CA ILE A 271 3.43 -9.99 -16.84
C ILE A 271 4.42 -9.85 -18.00
N ASP A 272 4.15 -8.93 -18.94
CA ASP A 272 5.02 -8.66 -20.09
C ASP A 272 6.44 -8.30 -19.64
N TYR A 273 6.57 -7.45 -18.62
CA TYR A 273 7.87 -7.12 -18.05
C TYR A 273 8.56 -8.33 -17.42
N ILE A 274 7.85 -9.16 -16.64
CA ILE A 274 8.39 -10.37 -16.02
C ILE A 274 8.92 -11.35 -17.09
N GLU A 275 8.24 -11.45 -18.22
CA GLU A 275 8.66 -12.30 -19.34
C GLU A 275 9.92 -11.77 -20.04
N GLN A 276 10.08 -10.45 -20.12
CA GLN A 276 11.23 -9.80 -20.75
C GLN A 276 12.51 -9.84 -19.91
N LEU A 277 12.42 -10.08 -18.59
CA LEU A 277 13.58 -10.18 -17.69
C LEU A 277 14.61 -11.26 -18.07
N ASP A 278 14.28 -12.20 -18.97
CA ASP A 278 15.23 -13.19 -19.49
C ASP A 278 16.07 -12.68 -20.67
N VAL A 279 15.68 -11.58 -21.31
CA VAL A 279 16.28 -11.11 -22.58
C VAL A 279 17.47 -10.18 -22.35
N GLU A 280 17.60 -9.59 -21.15
CA GLU A 280 18.66 -8.61 -20.82
C GLU A 280 19.92 -9.23 -20.18
N GLN A 281 20.03 -10.56 -20.10
CA GLN A 281 21.19 -11.25 -19.52
C GLN A 281 22.14 -11.90 -20.55
N ASP A 282 21.92 -11.69 -21.85
CA ASP A 282 22.83 -12.11 -22.94
C ASP A 282 23.64 -10.93 -23.53
#